data_AF-A0A815B762-F1
#
_entry.id   AF-A0A815B762-F1
#
_cell.length_a   1.000
_cell.length_b   1.000
_cell.length_c   1.000
_cell.angle_alpha   90.00
_cell.angle_beta   90.00
_cell.angle_gamma   90.00
#
_symmetry.space_group_name_H-M   'P 1'
#
loop_
_entity.id
_entity.type
_entity.pdbx_description
1 polymer ?
#
loop_
_entity_poly.entity_id
_entity_poly.type
_entity_poly.pdbx_seq_one_letter_code
_entity_poly.pdbx_strand_id
1 'polypeptide(L)'
;MESMMSPLEFRPYGVFDDRIHVVDLIAKEYLEKASTDVQHLIPVDVGADGNCLYHSVILLMNDPTLTASELRVRTIIELVINEAFYSDMHTHRAGRIDIAIKAICKNRTYSGLYEICALCSVLKCNIRSVYPEIDFRVGMAVMNSIYTPIPSIVANYEVAILWSNVWKEMHVRAVNNRGGALALALH
;
A
#
# COMPACT_ATOMS: atom_id res chain seq x y z
N MET A 1 -1.14 14.93 -24.46
CA MET A 1 -0.66 15.73 -23.31
C MET A 1 0.61 15.05 -22.85
N GLU A 2 1.78 15.63 -23.12
CA GLU A 2 3.07 15.04 -22.72
C GLU A 2 3.19 15.02 -21.19
N SER A 3 3.69 13.89 -20.65
CA SER A 3 3.86 13.68 -19.21
C SER A 3 4.78 14.74 -18.62
N MET A 4 4.24 15.57 -17.72
CA MET A 4 4.98 16.66 -17.07
C MET A 4 6.05 16.17 -16.08
N MET A 5 6.07 14.86 -15.76
CA MET A 5 7.08 14.22 -14.92
C MET A 5 7.87 13.20 -15.74
N SER A 6 9.18 13.11 -15.47
CA SER A 6 10.02 12.04 -16.02
C SER A 6 9.44 10.67 -15.64
N PRO A 7 9.51 9.67 -16.55
CA PRO A 7 9.12 8.30 -16.22
C PRO A 7 9.91 7.81 -14.99
N LEU A 8 9.19 7.25 -14.01
CA LEU A 8 9.82 6.55 -12.91
C LEU A 8 10.20 5.14 -13.39
N GLU A 9 11.49 4.80 -13.35
CA GLU A 9 11.95 3.44 -13.61
C GLU A 9 11.96 2.65 -12.30
N PHE A 10 10.93 1.85 -12.08
CA PHE A 10 10.85 0.99 -10.91
C PHE A 10 11.79 -0.22 -11.02
N ARG A 11 12.77 -0.30 -10.10
CA ARG A 11 13.76 -1.39 -10.02
C ARG A 11 13.89 -1.86 -8.57
N PRO A 12 13.02 -2.76 -8.10
CA PRO A 12 13.05 -3.19 -6.70
C PRO A 12 14.24 -4.10 -6.41
N TYR A 13 14.79 -3.99 -5.21
CA TYR A 13 15.68 -4.96 -4.61
C TYR A 13 14.86 -6.19 -4.23
N GLY A 14 15.01 -7.27 -4.98
CA GLY A 14 14.29 -8.52 -4.75
C GLY A 14 14.83 -9.37 -3.60
N VAL A 15 15.71 -8.84 -2.75
CA VAL A 15 16.42 -9.60 -1.71
C VAL A 15 16.44 -8.80 -0.41
N PHE A 16 16.11 -9.47 0.68
CA PHE A 16 16.25 -8.93 2.03
C PHE A 16 17.74 -8.81 2.39
N ASP A 17 18.17 -7.65 2.87
CA ASP A 17 19.54 -7.36 3.30
C ASP A 17 19.49 -6.81 4.73
N ASP A 18 20.03 -7.58 5.68
CA ASP A 18 20.01 -7.29 7.12
C ASP A 18 20.85 -6.06 7.53
N ARG A 19 21.64 -5.51 6.61
CA ARG A 19 22.39 -4.27 6.81
C ARG A 19 21.54 -3.03 6.60
N ILE A 20 20.46 -3.15 5.84
CA ILE A 20 19.57 -2.04 5.46
C ILE A 20 18.12 -2.25 5.91
N HIS A 21 17.68 -3.50 6.07
CA HIS A 21 16.32 -3.85 6.45
C HIS A 21 16.28 -4.37 7.89
N VAL A 22 15.29 -3.92 8.63
CA VAL A 22 14.96 -4.41 9.96
C VAL A 22 13.67 -5.23 9.84
N VAL A 23 13.61 -6.41 10.45
CA VAL A 23 12.39 -7.23 10.46
C VAL A 23 11.38 -6.63 11.43
N ASP A 24 10.15 -6.43 10.98
CA ASP A 24 9.04 -6.06 11.86
C ASP A 24 8.43 -7.30 12.50
N LEU A 25 8.70 -7.47 13.80
CA LEU A 25 8.21 -8.61 14.57
C LEU A 25 6.69 -8.56 14.81
N ILE A 26 6.09 -7.38 14.86
CA ILE A 26 4.64 -7.25 15.00
C ILE A 26 3.97 -7.61 13.68
N ALA A 27 4.42 -7.03 12.56
CA ALA A 27 3.90 -7.38 11.24
C ALA A 27 4.10 -8.87 10.91
N LYS A 28 5.14 -9.52 11.45
CA LYS A 28 5.33 -10.96 11.32
C LYS A 28 4.20 -11.77 11.97
N GLU A 29 3.73 -11.39 13.16
CA GLU A 29 2.57 -12.03 13.80
C GLU A 29 1.26 -11.84 12.99
N TYR A 30 1.17 -10.74 12.24
CA TYR A 30 0.07 -10.48 11.31
C TYR A 30 0.19 -11.35 10.06
N LEU A 31 1.40 -11.49 9.49
CA LEU A 31 1.66 -12.31 8.31
C LEU A 31 1.36 -13.80 8.55
N GLU A 32 1.63 -14.32 9.75
CA GLU A 32 1.26 -15.69 10.17
C GLU A 32 -0.24 -15.98 10.09
N LYS A 33 -1.07 -14.93 10.05
CA LYS A 33 -2.54 -15.00 9.91
C LYS A 33 -3.02 -14.63 8.50
N ALA A 34 -2.11 -14.35 7.58
CA ALA A 34 -2.42 -14.20 6.17
C ALA A 34 -2.45 -15.56 5.48
N SER A 35 -2.81 -15.56 4.19
CA SER A 35 -2.85 -16.78 3.38
C SER A 35 -1.48 -17.47 3.33
N THR A 36 -1.48 -18.80 3.29
CA THR A 36 -0.24 -19.60 3.41
C THR A 36 0.76 -19.35 2.28
N ASP A 37 0.29 -18.93 1.11
CA ASP A 37 1.12 -18.62 -0.04
C ASP A 37 2.00 -17.38 0.15
N VAL A 38 1.73 -16.52 1.15
CA VAL A 38 2.54 -15.32 1.44
C VAL A 38 3.33 -15.41 2.75
N GLN A 39 3.15 -16.46 3.55
CA GLN A 39 3.81 -16.59 4.87
C GLN A 39 5.34 -16.76 4.79
N HIS A 40 5.87 -17.05 3.60
CA HIS A 40 7.30 -17.13 3.34
C HIS A 40 7.98 -15.75 3.21
N LEU A 41 7.18 -14.66 3.11
CA LEU A 41 7.70 -13.30 3.00
C LEU A 41 8.27 -12.81 4.34
N ILE A 42 9.13 -11.79 4.27
CA ILE A 42 9.75 -11.15 5.43
C ILE A 42 9.20 -9.73 5.52
N PRO A 43 8.38 -9.40 6.54
CA PRO A 43 7.92 -8.04 6.72
C PRO A 43 9.07 -7.16 7.23
N VAL A 44 9.30 -6.06 6.52
CA VAL A 44 10.33 -5.06 6.85
C VAL A 44 9.66 -3.94 7.65
N ASP A 45 10.32 -3.47 8.70
CA ASP A 45 9.88 -2.33 9.50
C ASP A 45 9.97 -1.05 8.68
N VAL A 46 8.85 -0.34 8.64
CA VAL A 46 8.68 0.91 7.94
C VAL A 46 7.85 1.83 8.84
N GLY A 47 8.22 3.10 8.89
CA GLY A 47 7.67 4.05 9.85
C GLY A 47 6.18 4.33 9.62
N ALA A 48 5.36 4.18 10.67
CA ALA A 48 3.93 4.47 10.65
C ALA A 48 3.59 5.99 10.76
N ASP A 49 4.15 6.82 9.88
CA ASP A 49 4.02 8.29 9.91
C ASP A 49 2.90 8.84 8.99
N GLY A 50 2.09 7.96 8.39
CA GLY A 50 1.09 8.28 7.38
C GLY A 50 1.63 8.33 5.95
N ASN A 51 2.92 8.05 5.73
CA ASN A 51 3.54 7.87 4.42
C ASN A 51 4.06 6.43 4.21
N CYS A 52 3.83 5.54 5.17
CA CYS A 52 4.16 4.12 5.17
C CYS A 52 4.13 3.48 3.78
N LEU A 53 3.01 3.55 3.04
CA LEU A 53 2.89 2.99 1.67
C LEU A 53 4.04 3.41 0.75
N TYR A 54 4.38 4.70 0.76
CA TYR A 54 5.42 5.26 -0.09
C TYR A 54 6.82 4.95 0.46
N HIS A 55 6.98 4.93 1.78
CA HIS A 55 8.24 4.51 2.41
C HIS A 55 8.56 3.04 2.13
N SER A 56 7.56 2.15 2.10
CA SER A 56 7.76 0.73 1.72
C SER A 56 8.32 0.63 0.29
N VAL A 57 7.80 1.44 -0.64
CA VAL A 57 8.31 1.49 -2.03
C VAL A 57 9.73 2.05 -2.10
N ILE A 58 10.04 3.10 -1.35
CA ILE A 58 11.38 3.70 -1.33
C ILE A 58 12.41 2.71 -0.79
N LEU A 59 12.07 1.98 0.27
CA LEU A 59 12.92 0.91 0.80
C LEU A 59 13.15 -0.19 -0.24
N LEU A 60 12.09 -0.61 -0.93
CA LEU A 60 12.22 -1.59 -2.02
C LEU A 60 13.09 -1.08 -3.17
N MET A 61 13.05 0.21 -3.49
CA MET A 61 13.87 0.79 -4.57
C MET A 61 15.29 1.12 -4.13
N ASN A 62 15.53 1.32 -2.83
CA ASN A 62 16.77 1.83 -2.24
C ASN A 62 17.35 3.02 -3.05
N ASP A 63 16.47 3.91 -3.52
CA ASP A 63 16.83 5.10 -4.29
C ASP A 63 16.81 6.31 -3.34
N PRO A 64 17.97 6.89 -3.00
CA PRO A 64 18.04 8.01 -2.05
C PRO A 64 17.47 9.32 -2.62
N THR A 65 17.18 9.39 -3.92
CA THR A 65 16.62 10.58 -4.57
C THR A 65 15.10 10.59 -4.56
N LEU A 66 14.47 9.41 -4.41
CA LEU A 66 13.03 9.26 -4.41
C LEU A 66 12.45 9.61 -3.04
N THR A 67 11.43 10.46 -3.02
CA THR A 67 10.77 10.90 -1.78
C THR A 67 9.33 10.42 -1.69
N ALA A 68 8.83 10.24 -0.47
CA ALA A 68 7.44 9.86 -0.25
C ALA A 68 6.45 10.90 -0.80
N SER A 69 6.84 12.18 -0.76
CA SER A 69 6.07 13.27 -1.36
C SER A 69 6.01 13.17 -2.88
N GLU A 70 7.11 12.83 -3.54
CA GLU A 70 7.11 12.62 -4.98
C GLU A 70 6.19 11.45 -5.39
N LEU A 71 6.32 10.30 -4.73
CA LEU A 71 5.44 9.16 -5.00
C LEU A 71 3.97 9.51 -4.76
N ARG A 72 3.66 10.20 -3.65
CA ARG A 72 2.30 10.67 -3.40
C ARG A 72 1.77 11.57 -4.52
N VAL A 73 2.56 12.55 -4.96
CA VAL A 73 2.15 13.46 -6.05
C VAL A 73 1.93 12.68 -7.35
N ARG A 74 2.80 11.73 -7.68
CA ARG A 74 2.63 10.86 -8.86
C ARG A 74 1.34 10.03 -8.76
N THR A 75 1.04 9.46 -7.59
CA THR A 75 -0.22 8.74 -7.33
C THR A 75 -1.44 9.65 -7.47
N ILE A 76 -1.39 10.89 -6.96
CA ILE A 76 -2.48 11.87 -7.11
C ILE A 76 -2.71 12.21 -8.58
N ILE A 77 -1.65 12.48 -9.33
CA ILE A 77 -1.73 12.79 -10.76
C ILE A 77 -2.36 11.62 -11.51
N GLU A 78 -1.94 10.40 -11.24
CA GLU A 78 -2.51 9.18 -11.83
C GLU A 78 -4.01 9.03 -11.55
N LEU A 79 -4.43 9.26 -10.30
CA LEU A 79 -5.84 9.22 -9.90
C LEU A 79 -6.67 10.30 -10.59
N VAL A 80 -6.15 11.52 -10.70
CA VAL A 80 -6.84 12.65 -11.33
C VAL A 80 -6.97 12.45 -12.84
N ILE A 81 -5.89 12.00 -13.51
CA ILE A 81 -5.91 11.77 -14.96
C ILE A 81 -6.89 10.65 -15.33
N ASN A 82 -6.99 9.61 -14.50
CA ASN A 82 -7.81 8.43 -14.75
C ASN A 82 -9.03 8.34 -13.81
N GLU A 83 -9.55 9.48 -13.35
CA GLU A 83 -10.59 9.54 -12.31
C GLU A 83 -11.82 8.68 -12.66
N ALA A 84 -12.30 8.78 -13.90
CA ALA A 84 -13.47 8.03 -14.36
C ALA A 84 -13.27 6.51 -14.23
N PHE A 85 -12.08 6.01 -14.59
CA PHE A 85 -11.76 4.59 -14.50
C PHE A 85 -11.77 4.11 -13.04
N TYR A 86 -11.08 4.81 -12.15
CA TYR A 86 -11.00 4.43 -10.74
C TYR A 86 -12.36 4.59 -10.04
N SER A 87 -13.13 5.62 -10.39
CA SER A 87 -14.51 5.80 -9.93
C SER A 87 -15.36 4.57 -10.24
N ASP A 88 -15.37 4.10 -11.48
CA ASP A 88 -16.19 2.95 -11.89
C ASP A 88 -15.72 1.65 -11.22
N MET A 89 -14.40 1.48 -11.06
CA MET A 89 -13.81 0.26 -10.53
C MET A 89 -14.13 0.01 -9.04
N HIS A 90 -14.12 1.07 -8.21
CA HIS A 90 -14.08 0.90 -6.75
C HIS A 90 -15.01 1.81 -5.93
N THR A 91 -15.83 2.68 -6.53
CA THR A 91 -16.67 3.61 -5.75
C THR A 91 -17.60 2.92 -4.75
N HIS A 92 -18.14 1.75 -5.10
CA HIS A 92 -19.01 0.98 -4.20
C HIS A 92 -18.29 0.41 -2.96
N ARG A 93 -16.95 0.30 -2.99
CA ARG A 93 -16.15 -0.33 -1.93
C ARG A 93 -15.26 0.66 -1.18
N ALA A 94 -14.64 1.61 -1.89
CA ALA A 94 -13.72 2.59 -1.33
C ALA A 94 -14.36 3.97 -1.06
N GLY A 95 -15.62 4.17 -1.43
CA GLY A 95 -16.29 5.47 -1.34
C GLY A 95 -15.99 6.36 -2.54
N ARG A 96 -16.30 7.65 -2.45
CA ARG A 96 -16.14 8.55 -3.60
C ARG A 96 -14.68 8.92 -3.82
N ILE A 97 -14.23 8.84 -5.08
CA ILE A 97 -12.85 9.12 -5.46
C ILE A 97 -12.44 10.58 -5.22
N ASP A 98 -13.32 11.54 -5.43
CA ASP A 98 -13.04 12.97 -5.21
C ASP A 98 -12.66 13.27 -3.75
N ILE A 99 -13.33 12.59 -2.81
CA ILE A 99 -13.02 12.66 -1.38
C ILE A 99 -11.65 12.04 -1.11
N ALA A 100 -11.35 10.89 -1.70
CA ALA A 100 -10.06 10.20 -1.54
C ALA A 100 -8.89 11.05 -2.08
N ILE A 101 -9.01 11.57 -3.31
CA ILE A 101 -8.02 12.47 -3.93
C ILE A 101 -7.77 13.69 -3.03
N LYS A 102 -8.84 14.32 -2.53
CA LYS A 102 -8.71 15.49 -1.65
C LYS A 102 -8.03 15.15 -0.32
N ALA A 103 -8.31 13.96 0.24
CA ALA A 103 -7.71 13.51 1.48
C ALA A 103 -6.21 13.24 1.32
N ILE A 104 -5.80 12.56 0.25
CA ILE A 104 -4.40 12.18 0.03
C ILE A 104 -3.53 13.37 -0.39
N CYS A 105 -4.09 14.49 -0.86
CA CYS A 105 -3.37 15.76 -1.02
C CYS A 105 -2.74 16.27 0.29
N LYS A 106 -3.28 15.91 1.45
CA LYS A 106 -2.69 16.25 2.74
C LYS A 106 -1.55 15.27 3.03
N ASN A 107 -0.34 15.81 3.24
CA ASN A 107 0.80 15.00 3.64
C ASN A 107 0.50 14.22 4.93
N ARG A 108 1.00 12.99 5.01
CA ARG A 108 0.77 12.04 6.13
C ARG A 108 -0.67 11.54 6.27
N THR A 109 -1.51 11.71 5.25
CA THR A 109 -2.77 10.96 5.16
C THR A 109 -2.45 9.51 4.78
N TYR A 110 -2.97 8.56 5.58
CA TYR A 110 -2.87 7.14 5.29
C TYR A 110 -3.52 6.81 3.93
N SER A 111 -2.82 5.98 3.17
CA SER A 111 -3.28 5.46 1.88
C SER A 111 -4.30 4.32 2.05
N GLY A 112 -5.17 4.16 1.06
CA GLY A 112 -6.16 3.09 0.96
C GLY A 112 -6.14 2.42 -0.41
N LEU A 113 -7.29 1.88 -0.80
CA LEU A 113 -7.44 1.10 -2.05
C LEU A 113 -7.07 1.91 -3.30
N TYR A 114 -7.56 3.14 -3.40
CA TYR A 114 -7.30 3.99 -4.57
C TYR A 114 -5.80 4.25 -4.76
N GLU A 115 -5.10 4.56 -3.69
CA GLU A 115 -3.67 4.82 -3.74
C GLU A 115 -2.87 3.57 -4.15
N ILE A 116 -3.24 2.38 -3.67
CA ILE A 116 -2.59 1.13 -4.10
C ILE A 116 -2.79 0.91 -5.61
N CYS A 117 -4.03 1.00 -6.10
CA CYS A 117 -4.32 0.77 -7.52
C CYS A 117 -3.59 1.76 -8.42
N ALA A 118 -3.59 3.05 -8.06
CA ALA A 118 -2.87 4.08 -8.80
C ALA A 118 -1.36 3.90 -8.72
N LEU A 119 -0.84 3.48 -7.56
CA LEU A 119 0.59 3.24 -7.39
C LEU A 119 1.08 2.08 -8.28
N CYS A 120 0.26 1.05 -8.54
CA CYS A 120 0.59 0.02 -9.54
C CYS A 120 0.91 0.64 -10.91
N SER A 121 0.06 1.55 -11.39
CA SER A 121 0.26 2.25 -12.66
C SER A 121 1.49 3.15 -12.66
N VAL A 122 1.71 3.89 -11.57
CA VAL A 122 2.89 4.76 -11.40
C VAL A 122 4.19 3.96 -11.44
N LEU A 123 4.24 2.82 -10.74
CA LEU A 123 5.42 1.96 -10.66
C LEU A 123 5.54 1.02 -11.86
N LYS A 124 4.48 0.85 -12.65
CA LYS A 124 4.39 -0.17 -13.71
C LYS A 124 4.66 -1.59 -13.18
N CYS A 125 4.19 -1.88 -11.98
CA CYS A 125 4.39 -3.15 -11.28
C CYS A 125 3.07 -3.68 -10.71
N ASN A 126 2.99 -4.99 -10.52
CA ASN A 126 1.88 -5.58 -9.77
C ASN A 126 2.11 -5.35 -8.27
N ILE A 127 1.08 -4.94 -7.55
CA ILE A 127 1.11 -4.87 -6.08
C ILE A 127 0.17 -5.94 -5.54
N ARG A 128 0.75 -6.92 -4.85
CA ARG A 128 0.03 -7.87 -4.00
C ARG A 128 -0.22 -7.20 -2.65
N SER A 129 -1.44 -6.75 -2.44
CA SER A 129 -1.89 -6.24 -1.16
C SER A 129 -2.31 -7.42 -0.29
N VAL A 130 -1.57 -7.64 0.80
CA VAL A 130 -1.81 -8.72 1.75
C VAL A 130 -2.53 -8.15 2.95
N TYR A 131 -3.81 -8.49 3.09
CA TYR A 131 -4.61 -8.13 4.24
C TYR A 131 -4.88 -9.40 5.06
N PRO A 132 -4.24 -9.55 6.24
CA PRO A 132 -4.42 -10.72 7.10
C PRO A 132 -5.88 -10.95 7.47
N GLU A 133 -6.27 -12.20 7.76
CA GLU A 133 -7.63 -12.56 8.17
C GLU A 133 -7.91 -12.16 9.62
N ILE A 134 -7.81 -10.87 9.90
CA ILE A 134 -7.98 -10.29 11.21
C ILE A 134 -9.33 -9.59 11.26
N ASP A 135 -10.13 -9.95 12.26
CA ASP A 135 -11.47 -9.42 12.52
C ASP A 135 -12.56 -9.68 11.44
N PHE A 136 -12.32 -10.55 10.44
CA PHE A 136 -13.29 -10.99 9.41
C PHE A 136 -14.19 -9.87 8.86
N ARG A 137 -13.64 -8.68 8.60
CA ARG A 137 -14.40 -7.62 7.96
C ARG A 137 -14.64 -8.00 6.51
N VAL A 138 -15.82 -8.55 6.21
CA VAL A 138 -16.21 -9.02 4.87
C VAL A 138 -15.95 -7.97 3.78
N GLY A 139 -16.13 -6.67 4.10
CA GLY A 139 -15.84 -5.56 3.20
C GLY A 139 -14.35 -5.31 2.89
N MET A 140 -13.43 -5.86 3.69
CA MET A 140 -11.98 -5.70 3.51
C MET A 140 -11.36 -6.78 2.61
N ALA A 141 -12.13 -7.77 2.15
CA ALA A 141 -11.65 -8.77 1.20
C ALA A 141 -11.10 -8.11 -0.08
N VAL A 142 -11.64 -6.94 -0.46
CA VAL A 142 -11.10 -6.19 -1.61
C VAL A 142 -9.64 -5.80 -1.42
N MET A 143 -9.18 -5.57 -0.18
CA MET A 143 -7.81 -5.20 0.18
C MET A 143 -6.84 -6.39 0.16
N ASN A 144 -7.33 -7.63 0.09
CA ASN A 144 -6.50 -8.83 -0.03
C ASN A 144 -6.50 -9.32 -1.49
N SER A 145 -5.80 -8.61 -2.38
CA SER A 145 -5.81 -8.87 -3.81
C SER A 145 -4.48 -8.50 -4.47
N ILE A 146 -4.26 -9.00 -5.67
CA ILE A 146 -3.23 -8.50 -6.58
C ILE A 146 -3.87 -7.42 -7.46
N TYR A 147 -3.25 -6.25 -7.52
CA TYR A 147 -3.63 -5.16 -8.40
C TYR A 147 -2.58 -4.98 -9.47
N THR A 148 -3.02 -4.70 -10.70
CA THR A 148 -2.16 -4.58 -11.87
C THR A 148 -2.21 -3.16 -12.43
N PRO A 149 -1.14 -2.69 -13.10
CA PRO A 149 -1.13 -1.39 -13.76
C PRO A 149 -2.26 -1.19 -14.78
N ILE A 150 -2.65 0.08 -14.98
CA ILE A 150 -3.57 0.50 -16.04
C ILE A 150 -2.83 1.47 -16.98
N PRO A 151 -2.92 1.28 -18.33
CA PRO A 151 -3.46 0.11 -19.00
C PRO A 151 -2.68 -1.16 -18.64
N SER A 152 -3.31 -2.32 -18.81
CA SER A 152 -2.66 -3.60 -18.53
C SER A 152 -1.38 -3.73 -19.36
N ILE A 153 -0.27 -3.89 -18.65
CA ILE A 153 1.06 -4.13 -19.21
C ILE A 153 1.63 -5.40 -18.60
N VAL A 154 2.60 -6.00 -19.27
CA VAL A 154 3.40 -7.07 -18.67
C VAL A 154 4.28 -6.42 -17.61
N ALA A 155 3.86 -6.51 -16.35
CA ALA A 155 4.65 -6.08 -15.21
C ALA A 155 5.84 -7.03 -15.05
N ASN A 156 7.05 -6.47 -14.99
CA ASN A 156 8.27 -7.27 -14.76
C ASN A 156 8.43 -7.70 -13.30
N TYR A 157 7.70 -7.07 -12.40
CA TYR A 157 7.81 -7.27 -10.96
C TYR A 157 6.42 -7.33 -10.31
N GLU A 158 6.32 -8.18 -9.29
CA GLU A 158 5.25 -8.16 -8.31
C GLU A 158 5.86 -7.86 -6.94
N VAL A 159 5.32 -6.86 -6.25
CA VAL A 159 5.73 -6.50 -4.89
C VAL A 159 4.60 -6.77 -3.91
N ALA A 160 4.95 -7.21 -2.71
CA ALA A 160 3.98 -7.47 -1.66
C ALA A 160 3.97 -6.32 -0.66
N ILE A 161 2.77 -5.89 -0.28
CA ILE A 161 2.54 -4.86 0.72
C ILE A 161 1.63 -5.45 1.78
N LEU A 162 2.10 -5.51 3.03
CA LEU A 162 1.39 -6.11 4.15
C LEU A 162 0.68 -5.06 4.99
N TRP A 163 -0.63 -5.22 5.13
CA TRP A 163 -1.41 -4.47 6.10
C TRP A 163 -1.16 -5.05 7.50
N SER A 164 -0.79 -4.19 8.44
CA SER A 164 -0.57 -4.59 9.84
C SER A 164 -0.89 -3.44 10.80
N ASN A 165 -0.37 -3.47 12.03
CA ASN A 165 -0.56 -2.41 13.00
C ASN A 165 0.68 -2.29 13.86
N VAL A 166 0.96 -1.08 14.37
CA VAL A 166 2.05 -0.81 15.32
C VAL A 166 1.92 -1.60 16.63
N TRP A 167 0.73 -2.11 16.93
CA TRP A 167 0.45 -2.92 18.11
C TRP A 167 -0.03 -4.32 17.73
N LYS A 168 0.22 -5.27 18.64
CA LYS A 168 -0.34 -6.62 18.56
C LYS A 168 -1.86 -6.58 18.49
N GLU A 169 -2.43 -7.46 17.68
CA GLU A 169 -3.87 -7.57 17.46
C GLU A 169 -4.69 -7.62 18.76
N MET A 170 -4.24 -8.38 19.76
CA MET A 170 -4.92 -8.49 21.05
C MET A 170 -5.11 -7.13 21.75
N HIS A 171 -4.11 -6.24 21.65
CA HIS A 171 -4.18 -4.90 22.22
C HIS A 171 -5.11 -4.02 21.39
N VAL A 172 -5.03 -4.12 20.07
CA VAL A 172 -5.89 -3.37 19.16
C VAL A 172 -7.37 -3.70 19.39
N ARG A 173 -7.72 -5.00 19.50
CA ARG A 173 -9.09 -5.44 19.81
C ARG A 173 -9.57 -4.94 21.18
N ALA A 174 -8.72 -4.97 22.19
CA ALA A 174 -9.05 -4.50 23.54
C ALA A 174 -9.36 -2.99 23.58
N VAL A 175 -8.62 -2.18 22.80
CA VAL A 175 -8.87 -0.74 22.66
C VAL A 175 -10.12 -0.48 21.83
N ASN A 176 -10.32 -1.19 20.73
CA ASN A 176 -11.44 -0.96 19.82
C ASN A 176 -12.80 -1.42 20.34
N ASN A 177 -12.84 -2.39 21.26
CA ASN A 177 -14.05 -2.69 22.05
C ASN A 177 -14.53 -1.51 22.91
N ARG A 178 -13.78 -0.39 22.97
CA ARG A 178 -14.19 0.89 23.56
C ARG A 178 -14.57 1.97 22.53
N GLY A 179 -14.73 1.63 21.24
CA GLY A 179 -15.38 2.49 20.24
C GLY A 179 -14.54 2.95 19.04
N GLY A 180 -13.55 2.16 18.57
CA GLY A 180 -12.70 2.54 17.42
C GLY A 180 -12.68 1.50 16.30
N ALA A 181 -12.69 1.92 15.04
CA ALA A 181 -12.45 1.04 13.91
C ALA A 181 -10.94 0.72 13.78
N LEU A 182 -10.57 -0.54 13.56
CA LEU A 182 -9.21 -0.90 13.13
C LEU A 182 -8.91 -0.20 11.80
N ALA A 183 -8.01 0.78 11.83
CA ALA A 183 -7.17 1.10 10.69
C ALA A 183 -5.95 0.17 10.80
N LEU A 184 -5.85 -0.81 9.89
CA LEU A 184 -4.55 -1.42 9.65
C LEU A 184 -3.74 -0.34 8.93
N ALA A 185 -2.61 0.03 9.50
CA ALA A 185 -1.63 0.84 8.81
C ALA A 185 -0.72 -0.13 8.07
N LEU A 186 -0.40 0.20 6.83
CA LEU A 186 0.85 -0.30 6.27
C LEU A 186 1.96 0.17 7.21
N HIS A 187 2.86 -0.74 7.58
CA HIS A 187 4.15 -0.27 8.04
C HIS A 187 4.85 0.30 6.81
#